data_AF-A0A4Q0YD07-F1
#
_entry.id   AF-A0A4Q0YD07-F1
#
_cell.length_a   1.000
_cell.length_b   1.000
_cell.length_c   1.000
_cell.angle_alpha   90.00
_cell.angle_beta   90.00
_cell.angle_gamma   90.00
#
_symmetry.space_group_name_H-M   'P 1'
#
loop_
_entity.id
_entity.type
_entity.pdbx_description
1 polymer ?
#
loop_
_entity_poly.entity_id
_entity_poly.type
_entity_poly.pdbx_seq_one_letter_code
_entity_poly.pdbx_strand_id
1 'polypeptide(L)'
;MSLDKKVQNIFLTKKSKVLIDDKVNILLSPEFYWVREFEIPIKNKKEALKYLPELFVEILPDEEYNYYAIKKSENNFLGFAYKNEVILEAIKRANIKKQNINKIYFAQNELYEYKEFRYLEECFLYTSDDILVKNPFIECEEYCEIELYLQKLKLSKYKIDINLNFSYIKPKFIYILTIFLSVFIVLNMFRYFLYNDSYKKIQSKIEKVQKDYNMPKTSFETISILNKMKSEYKINENFREALEYILKYKKIDKDMVFKEINYSNDIFKLKVININATQFSDYFLEKFKILSQNKNNTDIYVELKYVKN
;
A
#
# COMPACT_ATOMS: atom_id res chain seq x y z
N MET A 1 -25.87 -19.46 -30.47
CA MET A 1 -27.05 -18.65 -30.78
C MET A 1 -27.03 -17.46 -29.82
N SER A 2 -26.44 -16.33 -30.24
CA SER A 2 -26.32 -15.15 -29.38
C SER A 2 -27.68 -14.48 -29.28
N LEU A 3 -28.30 -14.50 -28.09
CA LEU A 3 -29.39 -13.58 -27.79
C LEU A 3 -28.82 -12.17 -27.92
N ASP A 4 -29.17 -11.48 -29.00
CA ASP A 4 -28.93 -10.05 -29.13
C ASP A 4 -29.65 -9.38 -27.96
N LYS A 5 -28.89 -8.95 -26.95
CA LYS A 5 -29.44 -8.22 -25.81
C LYS A 5 -30.00 -6.92 -26.34
N LYS A 6 -31.33 -6.86 -26.48
CA LYS A 6 -32.06 -5.67 -26.93
C LYS A 6 -31.78 -4.53 -25.94
N VAL A 7 -31.00 -3.54 -26.38
CA VAL A 7 -30.70 -2.36 -25.58
C VAL A 7 -31.97 -1.53 -25.46
N GLN A 8 -32.41 -1.25 -24.24
CA GLN A 8 -33.63 -0.49 -24.01
C GLN A 8 -33.35 1.01 -23.97
N ASN A 9 -34.24 1.82 -24.53
CA ASN A 9 -34.15 3.28 -24.38
C ASN A 9 -35.01 3.72 -23.19
N ILE A 10 -34.47 4.60 -22.35
CA ILE A 10 -35.20 5.19 -21.23
C ILE A 10 -35.11 6.71 -21.26
N PHE A 11 -36.16 7.38 -20.83
CA PHE A 11 -36.15 8.81 -20.58
C PHE A 11 -35.93 9.06 -19.09
N LEU A 12 -34.88 9.81 -18.74
CA LEU A 12 -34.49 10.07 -17.37
C LEU A 12 -34.95 11.45 -16.94
N THR A 13 -35.80 11.47 -15.93
CA THR A 13 -36.22 12.65 -15.15
C THR A 13 -35.69 12.56 -13.72
N LYS A 14 -35.72 13.65 -12.96
CA LYS A 14 -35.32 13.66 -11.54
C LYS A 14 -36.18 12.75 -10.67
N LYS A 15 -37.40 12.40 -11.10
CA LYS A 15 -38.35 11.50 -10.42
C LYS A 15 -38.32 10.05 -10.91
N SER A 16 -37.60 9.77 -12.00
CA SER A 16 -37.58 8.44 -12.61
C SER A 16 -37.10 7.37 -11.63
N LYS A 17 -37.81 6.24 -11.59
CA LYS A 17 -37.41 5.01 -10.90
C LYS A 17 -37.63 3.85 -11.84
N VAL A 18 -36.58 3.12 -12.19
CA VAL A 18 -36.69 2.03 -13.14
C VAL A 18 -35.91 0.81 -12.65
N LEU A 19 -36.53 -0.36 -12.74
CA LEU A 19 -35.88 -1.63 -12.43
C LEU A 19 -35.45 -2.27 -13.75
N ILE A 20 -34.19 -2.04 -14.14
CA ILE A 20 -33.64 -2.60 -15.39
C ILE A 20 -32.34 -3.34 -15.10
N ASP A 21 -32.36 -4.64 -15.41
CA ASP A 21 -31.17 -5.49 -15.35
C ASP A 21 -30.42 -5.59 -16.68
N ASP A 22 -31.04 -5.20 -17.80
CA ASP A 22 -30.45 -5.16 -19.14
C ASP A 22 -29.71 -3.86 -19.46
N LYS A 23 -29.03 -3.83 -20.61
CA LYS A 23 -28.35 -2.61 -21.10
C LYS A 23 -29.36 -1.54 -21.52
N VAL A 24 -29.09 -0.28 -21.16
CA VAL A 24 -29.95 0.87 -21.43
C VAL A 24 -29.23 2.02 -22.11
N ASN A 25 -29.89 2.67 -23.06
CA ASN A 25 -29.56 4.01 -23.50
C ASN A 25 -30.40 5.02 -22.72
N ILE A 26 -29.78 6.09 -22.24
CA ILE A 26 -30.43 7.10 -21.41
C ILE A 26 -30.64 8.36 -22.23
N LEU A 27 -31.88 8.84 -22.32
CA LEU A 27 -32.24 10.16 -22.83
C LEU A 27 -32.44 11.07 -21.62
N LEU A 28 -31.59 12.07 -21.45
CA LEU A 28 -31.70 13.04 -20.37
C LEU A 28 -32.82 14.03 -20.67
N SER A 29 -33.73 14.22 -19.72
CA SER A 29 -34.69 15.32 -19.73
C SER A 29 -34.00 16.69 -19.62
N PRO A 30 -34.69 17.79 -20.00
CA PRO A 30 -34.16 19.16 -19.86
C PRO A 30 -33.89 19.58 -18.41
N GLU A 31 -34.25 18.78 -17.41
CA GLU A 31 -33.93 19.06 -16.00
C GLU A 31 -32.43 18.94 -15.67
N PHE A 32 -31.64 18.34 -16.57
CA PHE A 32 -30.23 17.99 -16.37
C PHE A 32 -29.24 18.86 -17.14
N TYR A 33 -29.72 19.72 -18.03
CA TYR A 33 -28.88 20.55 -18.88
C TYR A 33 -29.54 21.88 -19.17
N TRP A 34 -28.70 22.89 -19.36
CA TRP A 34 -29.06 24.12 -20.04
C TRP A 34 -28.76 23.95 -21.51
N VAL A 35 -29.61 24.51 -22.37
CA VAL A 35 -29.42 24.48 -23.81
C VAL A 35 -29.62 25.88 -24.37
N ARG A 36 -28.79 26.25 -25.33
CA ARG A 36 -28.91 27.51 -26.07
C ARG A 36 -28.43 27.33 -27.49
N GLU A 37 -29.11 27.98 -28.41
CA GLU A 37 -28.69 28.11 -29.80
C GLU A 37 -27.85 29.37 -29.97
N PHE A 38 -26.74 29.27 -30.70
CA PHE A 38 -25.84 30.39 -30.96
C PHE A 38 -25.31 30.35 -32.38
N GLU A 39 -25.25 31.53 -32.97
CA GLU A 39 -24.62 31.76 -34.26
C GLU A 39 -23.21 32.30 -34.04
N ILE A 40 -22.21 31.53 -34.45
CA ILE A 40 -20.79 31.91 -34.35
C ILE A 40 -20.11 31.51 -35.66
N PRO A 41 -19.31 32.41 -36.28
CA PRO A 41 -18.64 32.15 -37.55
C PRO A 41 -17.43 31.22 -37.42
N ILE A 42 -17.61 30.05 -36.80
CA ILE A 42 -16.58 29.04 -36.54
C ILE A 42 -16.95 27.73 -37.20
N LYS A 43 -16.02 27.18 -37.97
CA LYS A 43 -16.30 25.97 -38.77
C LYS A 43 -16.32 24.71 -37.91
N ASN A 44 -15.63 24.70 -36.77
CA ASN A 44 -15.30 23.50 -36.01
C ASN A 44 -15.99 23.42 -34.64
N LYS A 45 -16.61 22.27 -34.34
CA LYS A 45 -17.19 21.94 -33.02
C LYS A 45 -16.21 22.10 -31.86
N LYS A 46 -14.94 21.72 -32.03
CA LYS A 46 -13.93 21.82 -30.95
C LYS A 46 -13.62 23.26 -30.57
N GLU A 47 -13.72 24.16 -31.55
CA GLU A 47 -13.52 25.59 -31.35
C GLU A 47 -14.75 26.19 -30.67
N ALA A 48 -15.96 25.80 -31.10
CA ALA A 48 -17.21 26.20 -30.46
C ALA A 48 -17.26 25.86 -28.97
N LEU A 49 -16.76 24.68 -28.60
CA LEU A 49 -16.67 24.24 -27.21
C LEU A 49 -15.83 25.18 -26.31
N LYS A 50 -14.85 25.89 -26.86
CA LYS A 50 -14.01 26.83 -26.09
C LYS A 50 -14.73 28.12 -25.73
N TYR A 51 -15.64 28.57 -26.60
CA TYR A 51 -16.42 29.79 -26.41
C TYR A 51 -17.68 29.55 -25.57
N LEU A 52 -18.14 28.31 -25.48
CA LEU A 52 -19.34 27.98 -24.73
C LEU A 52 -19.38 28.51 -23.29
N PRO A 53 -18.31 28.40 -22.47
CA PRO A 53 -18.31 28.98 -21.13
C PRO A 53 -18.68 30.47 -21.14
N GLU A 54 -18.09 31.26 -22.04
CA GLU A 54 -18.34 32.71 -22.15
C GLU A 54 -19.78 33.01 -22.54
N LEU A 55 -20.37 32.24 -23.45
CA LEU A 55 -21.75 32.43 -23.94
C LEU A 55 -22.82 32.09 -22.90
N PHE A 56 -22.42 31.38 -21.84
CA PHE A 56 -23.29 30.94 -20.75
C PHE A 56 -23.07 31.74 -19.45
N VAL A 57 -22.06 32.63 -19.37
CA VAL A 57 -21.69 33.37 -18.14
C VAL A 57 -22.87 34.11 -17.52
N GLU A 58 -23.72 34.76 -18.34
CA GLU A 58 -24.83 35.58 -17.83
C GLU A 58 -26.05 34.75 -17.40
N ILE A 59 -26.10 33.46 -17.74
CA ILE A 59 -27.28 32.60 -17.55
C ILE A 59 -27.03 31.56 -16.46
N LEU A 60 -25.80 31.02 -16.40
CA LEU A 60 -25.47 29.95 -15.46
C LEU A 60 -25.09 30.53 -14.09
N PRO A 61 -25.52 29.86 -13.00
CA PRO A 61 -24.97 30.10 -11.67
C PRO A 61 -23.45 29.96 -11.63
N ASP A 62 -22.78 30.66 -10.70
CA ASP A 62 -21.33 30.58 -10.47
C ASP A 62 -20.88 29.21 -9.95
N GLU A 63 -20.83 28.23 -10.85
CA GLU A 63 -20.47 26.84 -10.59
C GLU A 63 -19.73 26.22 -11.79
N GLU A 64 -19.11 25.05 -11.58
CA GLU A 64 -18.41 24.33 -12.65
C GLU A 64 -19.39 23.50 -13.50
N TYR A 65 -19.43 23.75 -14.81
CA TYR A 65 -20.24 23.02 -15.80
C TYR A 65 -19.39 22.32 -16.84
N ASN A 66 -19.91 21.21 -17.35
CA ASN A 66 -19.39 20.55 -18.56
C ASN A 66 -20.17 21.05 -19.77
N TYR A 67 -19.48 21.17 -20.90
CA TYR A 67 -20.05 21.73 -22.11
C TYR A 67 -20.09 20.71 -23.25
N TYR A 68 -21.14 20.78 -24.06
CA TYR A 68 -21.27 19.99 -25.29
C TYR A 68 -21.87 20.87 -26.40
N ALA A 69 -21.50 20.60 -27.66
CA ALA A 69 -22.00 21.34 -28.81
C ALA A 69 -22.42 20.38 -29.92
N ILE A 70 -23.55 20.68 -30.56
CA ILE A 70 -24.06 20.02 -31.76
C ILE A 70 -24.09 21.08 -32.87
N LYS A 71 -23.47 20.78 -34.01
CA LYS A 71 -23.50 21.68 -35.17
C LYS A 71 -24.82 21.47 -35.93
N LYS A 72 -25.67 22.49 -36.02
CA LYS A 72 -26.93 22.46 -36.79
C LYS A 72 -26.70 22.90 -38.25
N SER A 73 -25.96 23.99 -38.46
CA SER A 73 -25.61 24.51 -39.80
C SER A 73 -24.18 25.07 -39.81
N GLU A 74 -23.74 25.74 -40.89
CA GLU A 74 -22.34 26.21 -41.03
C GLU A 74 -21.87 27.08 -39.85
N ASN A 75 -22.72 28.00 -39.40
CA ASN A 75 -22.44 28.96 -38.33
C ASN A 75 -23.33 28.78 -37.10
N ASN A 76 -24.28 27.83 -37.12
CA ASN A 76 -25.24 27.67 -36.04
C ASN A 76 -24.98 26.39 -35.24
N PHE A 77 -24.90 26.54 -33.94
CA PHE A 77 -24.61 25.49 -32.99
C PHE A 77 -25.61 25.49 -31.84
N LEU A 78 -26.02 24.29 -31.46
CA LEU A 78 -26.79 24.03 -30.26
C LEU A 78 -25.83 23.59 -29.17
N GLY A 79 -25.65 24.41 -28.15
CA GLY A 79 -24.77 24.09 -27.03
C GLY A 79 -25.51 23.78 -25.76
N PHE A 80 -24.83 23.01 -24.94
CA PHE A 80 -25.35 22.42 -23.73
C PHE A 80 -24.38 22.68 -22.59
N ALA A 81 -24.90 23.02 -21.42
CA ALA A 81 -24.15 23.07 -20.17
C ALA A 81 -24.80 22.15 -19.14
N TYR A 82 -24.02 21.24 -18.55
CA TYR A 82 -24.55 20.19 -17.66
C TYR A 82 -23.55 19.80 -16.57
N LYS A 83 -24.05 19.21 -15.49
CA LYS A 83 -23.24 18.72 -14.38
C LYS A 83 -23.25 17.20 -14.33
N ASN A 84 -22.07 16.59 -14.49
CA ASN A 84 -21.91 15.14 -14.40
C ASN A 84 -22.43 14.60 -13.07
N GLU A 85 -22.13 15.28 -11.96
CA GLU A 85 -22.54 14.87 -10.62
C GLU A 85 -24.06 14.75 -10.49
N VAL A 86 -24.81 15.77 -10.94
CA VAL A 86 -26.27 15.79 -10.88
C VAL A 86 -26.88 14.65 -11.69
N ILE A 87 -26.34 14.37 -12.88
CA ILE A 87 -26.81 13.28 -13.74
C ILE A 87 -26.51 11.92 -13.11
N LEU A 88 -25.30 11.74 -12.56
CA LEU A 88 -24.90 10.49 -11.90
C LEU A 88 -25.75 10.19 -10.66
N GLU A 89 -26.07 11.21 -9.89
CA GLU A 89 -26.98 11.06 -8.76
C GLU A 89 -28.38 10.64 -9.19
N ALA A 90 -28.92 11.24 -10.25
CA ALA A 90 -30.23 10.88 -10.78
C ALA A 90 -30.25 9.45 -11.32
N ILE A 91 -29.22 9.03 -12.05
CA ILE A 91 -29.05 7.64 -12.52
C ILE A 91 -29.05 6.66 -11.33
N LYS A 92 -28.34 7.00 -10.25
CA LYS A 92 -28.29 6.20 -9.02
C LYS A 92 -29.66 6.14 -8.34
N ARG A 93 -30.36 7.27 -8.20
CA ARG A 93 -31.71 7.34 -7.62
C ARG A 93 -32.74 6.56 -8.45
N ALA A 94 -32.56 6.54 -9.77
CA ALA A 94 -33.37 5.76 -10.70
C ALA A 94 -33.11 4.25 -10.63
N ASN A 95 -32.18 3.79 -9.78
CA ASN A 95 -31.79 2.40 -9.60
C ASN A 95 -31.14 1.74 -10.82
N ILE A 96 -30.47 2.54 -11.67
CA ILE A 96 -29.77 2.06 -12.86
C ILE A 96 -28.31 1.75 -12.50
N LYS A 97 -27.91 0.49 -12.67
CA LYS A 97 -26.52 0.06 -12.45
C LYS A 97 -25.62 0.65 -13.54
N LYS A 98 -24.46 1.20 -13.16
CA LYS A 98 -23.50 1.81 -14.11
C LYS A 98 -23.12 0.88 -15.27
N GLN A 99 -22.92 -0.40 -14.98
CA GLN A 99 -22.56 -1.42 -15.98
C GLN A 99 -23.65 -1.66 -17.04
N ASN A 100 -24.89 -1.28 -16.73
CA ASN A 100 -26.04 -1.42 -17.62
C ASN A 100 -26.14 -0.21 -18.56
N ILE A 101 -25.43 0.89 -18.31
CA ILE A 101 -25.50 2.09 -19.15
C ILE A 101 -24.67 1.88 -20.40
N ASN A 102 -25.33 1.95 -21.57
CA ASN A 102 -24.68 1.83 -22.87
C ASN A 102 -24.25 3.21 -23.40
N LYS A 103 -25.20 4.13 -23.56
CA LYS A 103 -24.97 5.49 -24.09
C LYS A 103 -25.95 6.47 -23.44
N ILE A 104 -25.54 7.73 -23.40
CA ILE A 104 -26.35 8.83 -22.85
C ILE A 104 -26.52 9.90 -23.94
N TYR A 105 -27.71 10.47 -24.02
CA TYR A 105 -28.14 11.41 -25.04
C TYR A 105 -28.93 12.56 -24.40
N PHE A 106 -28.97 13.72 -25.04
CA PHE A 106 -29.91 14.79 -24.68
C PHE A 106 -31.23 14.58 -25.39
N ALA A 107 -32.34 14.60 -24.64
CA ALA A 107 -33.67 14.48 -25.23
C ALA A 107 -33.96 15.59 -26.25
N GLN A 108 -33.40 16.79 -26.03
CA GLN A 108 -33.43 17.92 -26.95
C GLN A 108 -33.23 17.52 -28.42
N ASN A 109 -32.30 16.62 -28.73
CA ASN A 109 -32.00 16.21 -30.10
C ASN A 109 -32.76 14.94 -30.50
N GLU A 110 -32.97 14.00 -29.57
CA GLU A 110 -33.53 12.69 -29.89
C GLU A 110 -35.06 12.68 -29.97
N LEU A 111 -35.73 13.65 -29.33
CA LEU A 111 -37.19 13.73 -29.25
C LEU A 111 -37.78 14.89 -30.06
N TYR A 112 -37.00 15.49 -30.96
CA TYR A 112 -37.41 16.68 -31.73
C TYR A 112 -38.68 16.45 -32.59
N GLU A 113 -38.92 15.20 -33.01
CA GLU A 113 -40.13 14.82 -33.76
C GLU A 113 -41.42 14.90 -32.91
N TYR A 114 -41.30 14.91 -31.57
CA TYR A 114 -42.41 14.97 -30.64
C TYR A 114 -42.51 16.39 -30.06
N LYS A 115 -43.33 17.23 -30.70
CA LYS A 115 -43.52 18.63 -30.29
C LYS A 115 -43.96 18.78 -28.84
N GLU A 116 -44.86 17.92 -28.39
CA GLU A 116 -45.36 17.84 -27.02
C GLU A 116 -45.53 16.37 -26.61
N PHE A 117 -45.08 16.03 -25.39
CA PHE A 117 -45.21 14.68 -24.84
C PHE A 117 -45.28 14.68 -23.33
N ARG A 118 -45.82 13.58 -22.79
CA ARG A 118 -45.89 13.32 -21.35
C ARG A 118 -44.99 12.16 -20.97
N TYR A 119 -44.45 12.23 -19.76
CA TYR A 119 -43.70 11.15 -19.11
C TYR A 119 -43.86 11.25 -17.59
N LEU A 120 -44.29 10.17 -16.93
CA LEU A 120 -44.52 10.14 -15.48
C LEU A 120 -45.33 11.34 -14.94
N GLU A 121 -46.43 11.69 -15.64
CA GLU A 121 -47.31 12.83 -15.31
C GLU A 121 -46.65 14.22 -15.49
N GLU A 122 -45.43 14.28 -16.02
CA GLU A 122 -44.74 15.53 -16.33
C GLU A 122 -44.87 15.84 -17.83
N CYS A 123 -45.21 17.08 -18.15
CA CYS A 123 -45.37 17.57 -19.52
C CYS A 123 -44.06 18.18 -20.03
N PHE A 124 -43.70 17.86 -21.27
CA PHE A 124 -42.51 18.37 -21.96
C PHE A 124 -42.91 18.86 -23.34
N LEU A 125 -42.44 20.05 -23.72
CA LEU A 125 -42.77 20.66 -25.00
C LEU A 125 -41.57 21.38 -25.59
N TYR A 126 -41.54 21.47 -26.92
CA TYR A 126 -40.61 22.34 -27.63
C TYR A 126 -41.20 23.74 -27.76
N THR A 127 -40.42 24.76 -27.38
CA THR A 127 -40.79 26.17 -27.59
C THR A 127 -40.73 26.55 -29.07
N SER A 128 -41.19 27.77 -29.40
CA SER A 128 -41.04 28.35 -30.75
C SER A 128 -39.61 28.39 -31.25
N ASP A 129 -38.65 28.43 -30.32
CA ASP A 129 -37.22 28.49 -30.61
C ASP A 129 -36.60 27.08 -30.67
N ASP A 130 -37.42 26.04 -30.85
CA ASP A 130 -37.01 24.64 -30.92
C ASP A 130 -36.27 24.14 -29.66
N ILE A 131 -36.53 24.73 -28.48
CA ILE A 131 -35.93 24.31 -27.21
C ILE A 131 -36.90 23.46 -26.40
N LEU A 132 -36.46 22.26 -26.00
CA LEU A 132 -37.23 21.36 -25.16
C LEU A 132 -37.22 21.85 -23.72
N VAL A 133 -38.40 22.12 -23.17
CA VAL A 133 -38.61 22.56 -21.80
C VAL A 133 -39.58 21.63 -21.07
N LYS A 134 -39.43 21.58 -19.74
CA LYS A 134 -40.42 20.96 -18.87
C LYS A 134 -41.51 21.99 -18.56
N ASN A 135 -42.75 21.69 -18.94
CA ASN A 135 -43.89 22.55 -18.65
C ASN A 135 -44.28 22.40 -17.17
N PRO A 136 -44.26 23.48 -16.36
CA PRO A 136 -44.70 23.44 -14.97
C PRO A 136 -46.22 23.27 -14.85
N PHE A 137 -46.99 23.56 -15.91
CA PHE A 137 -48.43 23.37 -15.96
C PHE A 137 -48.75 21.96 -16.51
N ILE A 138 -49.65 21.24 -15.85
CA ILE A 138 -49.93 19.80 -16.09
C ILE A 138 -50.72 19.56 -17.39
N GLU A 139 -51.29 20.61 -17.96
CA GLU A 139 -52.13 20.53 -19.15
C GLU A 139 -51.26 20.61 -20.41
N CYS A 140 -51.03 19.44 -20.99
CA CYS A 140 -50.61 19.33 -22.38
C CYS A 140 -51.87 19.28 -23.26
N GLU A 141 -51.95 20.08 -24.32
CA GLU A 141 -53.14 20.14 -25.20
C GLU A 141 -53.16 18.96 -26.17
N GLU A 142 -52.03 18.63 -26.81
CA GLU A 142 -51.89 17.56 -27.80
C GLU A 142 -50.66 16.70 -27.47
N TYR A 143 -50.73 15.89 -26.40
CA TYR A 143 -49.60 15.03 -25.98
C TYR A 143 -49.67 13.60 -26.51
N CYS A 144 -48.48 13.02 -26.64
CA CYS A 144 -48.30 11.58 -26.68
C CYS A 144 -47.57 11.08 -25.42
N GLU A 145 -47.87 9.86 -24.98
CA GLU A 145 -47.12 9.19 -23.91
C GLU A 145 -45.82 8.64 -24.48
N ILE A 146 -44.69 9.24 -24.11
CA ILE A 146 -43.41 8.96 -24.76
C ILE A 146 -42.92 7.53 -24.49
N GLU A 147 -43.31 6.92 -23.37
CA GLU A 147 -42.90 5.56 -22.99
C GLU A 147 -43.20 4.53 -24.08
N LEU A 148 -44.31 4.73 -24.82
CA LEU A 148 -44.75 3.84 -25.91
C LEU A 148 -43.84 3.89 -27.14
N TYR A 149 -43.09 4.99 -27.31
CA TYR A 149 -42.28 5.27 -28.48
C TYR A 149 -40.77 5.14 -28.24
N LEU A 150 -40.32 5.19 -26.98
CA LEU A 150 -38.89 5.14 -26.61
C LEU A 150 -38.13 4.00 -27.30
N GLN A 151 -38.70 2.79 -27.35
CA GLN A 151 -38.02 1.62 -27.91
C GLN A 151 -37.93 1.65 -29.45
N LYS A 152 -38.71 2.49 -30.12
CA LYS A 152 -38.72 2.64 -31.58
C LYS A 152 -37.81 3.78 -32.05
N LEU A 153 -37.30 4.59 -31.14
CA LEU A 153 -36.45 5.75 -31.46
C LEU A 153 -35.16 5.32 -32.15
N LYS A 154 -34.83 6.03 -33.23
CA LYS A 154 -33.59 5.85 -33.97
C LYS A 154 -32.57 6.86 -33.46
N LEU A 155 -31.81 6.45 -32.45
CA LEU A 155 -30.88 7.34 -31.75
C LEU A 155 -29.76 7.86 -32.66
N SER A 156 -29.45 9.14 -32.50
CA SER A 156 -28.43 9.84 -33.28
C SER A 156 -27.00 9.42 -32.89
N LYS A 157 -26.02 10.04 -33.57
CA LYS A 157 -24.59 9.92 -33.23
C LYS A 157 -24.18 10.86 -32.09
N TYR A 158 -25.02 11.81 -31.70
CA TYR A 158 -24.72 12.86 -30.71
C TYR A 158 -24.87 12.35 -29.27
N LYS A 159 -24.08 11.35 -28.92
CA LYS A 159 -23.95 10.89 -27.53
C LYS A 159 -23.10 11.85 -26.71
N ILE A 160 -23.37 11.90 -25.42
CA ILE A 160 -22.52 12.56 -24.43
C ILE A 160 -21.69 11.54 -23.65
N ASP A 161 -20.43 11.88 -23.44
CA ASP A 161 -19.51 11.08 -22.65
C ASP A 161 -19.52 11.61 -21.22
N ILE A 162 -20.39 11.05 -20.38
CA ILE A 162 -20.38 11.32 -18.94
C ILE A 162 -19.32 10.42 -18.31
N ASN A 163 -18.38 11.02 -17.60
CA ASN A 163 -17.43 10.24 -16.81
C ASN A 163 -18.19 9.54 -15.67
N LEU A 164 -18.52 8.27 -15.87
CA LEU A 164 -19.26 7.45 -14.89
C LEU A 164 -18.42 7.11 -13.66
N ASN A 165 -17.12 7.45 -13.66
CA ASN A 165 -16.25 7.34 -12.50
C ASN A 165 -16.39 8.62 -11.67
N PHE A 166 -16.75 8.47 -10.40
CA PHE A 166 -16.67 9.56 -9.44
C PHE A 166 -15.18 9.90 -9.27
N SER A 167 -14.68 10.92 -9.98
CA SER A 167 -13.37 11.47 -9.62
C SER A 167 -13.57 12.36 -8.39
N TYR A 168 -13.66 11.74 -7.21
CA TYR A 168 -13.60 12.47 -5.94
C TYR A 168 -12.29 13.27 -5.78
N ILE A 169 -11.28 12.95 -6.61
CA ILE A 169 -9.95 13.51 -6.54
C ILE A 169 -9.77 14.49 -7.71
N LYS A 170 -9.72 15.79 -7.40
CA LYS A 170 -9.43 16.83 -8.40
C LYS A 170 -8.01 16.65 -8.96
N PRO A 171 -7.76 16.91 -10.27
CA PRO A 171 -6.43 16.77 -10.88
C PRO A 171 -5.31 17.51 -10.12
N LYS A 172 -5.62 18.67 -9.52
CA LYS A 172 -4.68 19.45 -8.69
C LYS A 172 -4.09 18.63 -7.53
N PHE A 173 -4.88 17.79 -6.87
CA PHE A 173 -4.41 16.93 -5.78
C PHE A 173 -3.49 15.83 -6.30
N ILE A 174 -3.75 15.30 -7.50
CA ILE A 174 -2.89 14.29 -8.12
C ILE A 174 -1.49 14.88 -8.36
N TYR A 175 -1.39 16.09 -8.92
CA TYR A 175 -0.10 16.75 -9.13
C TYR A 175 0.68 16.97 -7.83
N ILE A 176 0.01 17.45 -6.77
CA ILE A 176 0.64 17.65 -5.46
C ILE A 176 1.17 16.32 -4.89
N LEU A 177 0.37 15.26 -4.98
CA LEU A 177 0.76 13.93 -4.52
C LEU A 177 1.96 13.39 -5.29
N THR A 178 1.99 13.57 -6.62
CA THR A 178 3.11 13.15 -7.46
C THR A 178 4.40 13.87 -7.10
N ILE A 179 4.34 15.19 -6.84
CA ILE A 179 5.49 15.97 -6.40
C ILE A 179 5.99 15.49 -5.03
N PHE A 180 5.07 15.25 -4.09
CA PHE A 180 5.44 14.75 -2.77
C PHE A 180 6.15 13.39 -2.85
N LEU A 181 5.62 12.47 -3.64
CA LEU A 181 6.21 11.15 -3.86
C LEU A 181 7.56 11.23 -4.56
N SER A 182 7.72 12.11 -5.55
CA SER A 182 8.99 12.26 -6.26
C SER A 182 10.10 12.79 -5.34
N VAL A 183 9.79 13.77 -4.49
CA VAL A 183 10.73 14.26 -3.46
C VAL A 183 11.14 13.14 -2.52
N PHE A 184 10.19 12.32 -2.06
CA PHE A 184 10.48 11.19 -1.18
C PHE A 184 11.42 10.17 -1.83
N ILE A 185 11.21 9.86 -3.12
CA ILE A 185 12.09 8.95 -3.88
C ILE A 185 13.50 9.51 -3.97
N VAL A 186 13.64 10.80 -4.32
CA VAL A 186 14.96 11.45 -4.45
C VAL A 186 15.72 11.44 -3.12
N LEU A 187 15.05 11.74 -2.01
CA LEU A 187 15.66 11.70 -0.67
C LEU A 187 16.17 10.30 -0.31
N ASN A 188 15.39 9.26 -0.60
CA ASN A 188 15.80 7.88 -0.32
C ASN A 188 16.94 7.42 -1.23
N MET A 189 16.94 7.80 -2.51
CA MET A 189 18.05 7.55 -3.43
C MET A 189 19.34 8.20 -2.94
N PHE A 190 19.29 9.47 -2.53
CA PHE A 190 20.45 10.16 -1.98
C PHE A 190 21.00 9.47 -0.73
N ARG A 191 20.13 9.10 0.21
CA ARG A 191 20.51 8.32 1.39
C ARG A 191 21.15 6.98 1.01
N TYR A 192 20.57 6.27 0.06
CA TYR A 192 21.11 5.00 -0.42
C TYR A 192 22.54 5.14 -0.94
N PHE A 193 22.83 6.16 -1.74
CA PHE A 193 24.18 6.41 -2.23
C PHE A 193 25.18 6.69 -1.10
N LEU A 194 24.81 7.53 -0.13
CA LEU A 194 25.67 7.82 1.03
C LEU A 194 25.94 6.58 1.89
N TYR A 195 24.91 5.75 2.12
CA TYR A 195 25.07 4.51 2.87
C TYR A 195 25.91 3.49 2.12
N ASN A 196 25.75 3.37 0.80
CA ASN A 196 26.52 2.43 0.00
C ASN A 196 28.02 2.78 -0.02
N ASP A 197 28.38 4.07 -0.12
CA ASP A 197 29.77 4.51 -0.02
C ASP A 197 30.37 4.20 1.37
N SER A 198 29.62 4.53 2.43
CA SER A 198 30.02 4.23 3.80
C SER A 198 30.19 2.72 4.04
N TYR A 199 29.26 1.91 3.52
CA TYR A 199 29.30 0.46 3.58
C TYR A 199 30.55 -0.11 2.90
N LYS A 200 30.85 0.34 1.67
CA LYS A 200 32.06 -0.09 0.94
C LYS A 200 33.35 0.26 1.70
N LYS A 201 33.42 1.45 2.31
CA LYS A 201 34.57 1.87 3.14
C LYS A 201 34.75 1.01 4.38
N ILE A 202 33.66 0.60 5.02
CA ILE A 202 33.70 -0.29 6.18
C ILE A 202 34.13 -1.69 5.75
N GLN A 203 33.53 -2.20 4.68
CA GLN A 203 33.81 -3.53 4.15
C GLN A 203 35.28 -3.69 3.74
N SER A 204 35.85 -2.69 3.04
CA SER A 204 37.26 -2.72 2.66
C SER A 204 38.21 -2.68 3.85
N LYS A 205 37.86 -1.95 4.93
CA LYS A 205 38.61 -1.98 6.18
C LYS A 205 38.56 -3.35 6.86
N ILE A 206 37.38 -3.98 6.89
CA ILE A 206 37.21 -5.33 7.44
C ILE A 206 38.06 -6.33 6.67
N GLU A 207 37.97 -6.32 5.34
CA GLU A 207 38.74 -7.21 4.47
C GLU A 207 40.25 -7.01 4.63
N LYS A 208 40.71 -5.76 4.80
CA LYS A 208 42.11 -5.45 5.08
C LYS A 208 42.57 -6.08 6.40
N VAL A 209 41.82 -5.87 7.49
CA VAL A 209 42.13 -6.48 8.79
C VAL A 209 42.12 -8.01 8.70
N GLN A 210 41.13 -8.60 8.02
CA GLN A 210 41.07 -10.04 7.85
C GLN A 210 42.29 -10.60 7.11
N LYS A 211 42.76 -9.90 6.08
CA LYS A 211 43.96 -10.29 5.33
C LYS A 211 45.24 -10.11 6.15
N ASP A 212 45.38 -8.98 6.84
CA ASP A 212 46.57 -8.66 7.63
C ASP A 212 46.78 -9.67 8.78
N TYR A 213 45.69 -10.21 9.33
CA TYR A 213 45.73 -11.17 10.45
C TYR A 213 45.35 -12.61 10.07
N ASN A 214 45.28 -12.95 8.77
CA ASN A 214 44.85 -14.27 8.27
C ASN A 214 43.57 -14.80 8.95
N MET A 215 42.60 -13.91 9.20
CA MET A 215 41.35 -14.27 9.85
C MET A 215 40.40 -14.98 8.88
N PRO A 216 39.46 -15.80 9.39
CA PRO A 216 38.39 -16.37 8.58
C PRO A 216 37.57 -15.30 7.87
N LYS A 217 37.09 -15.62 6.67
CA LYS A 217 36.29 -14.67 5.87
C LYS A 217 34.92 -14.43 6.47
N THR A 218 34.35 -15.42 7.17
CA THR A 218 33.01 -15.31 7.73
C THR A 218 33.02 -14.95 9.22
N SER A 219 32.03 -14.15 9.62
CA SER A 219 31.78 -13.85 11.03
C SER A 219 31.46 -15.11 11.83
N PHE A 220 30.75 -16.08 11.24
CA PHE A 220 30.41 -17.35 11.89
C PHE A 220 31.64 -18.17 12.29
N GLU A 221 32.59 -18.35 11.37
CA GLU A 221 33.85 -19.05 11.67
C GLU A 221 34.65 -18.29 12.73
N THR A 222 34.73 -16.97 12.60
CA THR A 222 35.46 -16.11 13.55
C THR A 222 34.89 -16.22 14.96
N ILE A 223 33.56 -16.19 15.10
CA ILE A 223 32.87 -16.33 16.40
C ILE A 223 33.07 -17.73 16.98
N SER A 224 33.02 -18.77 16.14
CA SER A 224 33.24 -20.15 16.57
C SER A 224 34.67 -20.34 17.12
N ILE A 225 35.68 -19.86 16.39
CA ILE A 225 37.07 -19.89 16.84
C ILE A 225 37.25 -19.07 18.13
N LEU A 226 36.70 -17.86 18.19
CA LEU A 226 36.77 -17.02 19.39
C LEU A 226 36.16 -17.71 20.61
N ASN A 227 34.99 -18.33 20.46
CA ASN A 227 34.32 -19.04 21.56
C ASN A 227 35.14 -20.26 22.00
N LYS A 228 35.71 -21.01 21.05
CA LYS A 228 36.61 -22.12 21.35
C LYS A 228 37.84 -21.65 22.12
N MET A 229 38.54 -20.61 21.64
CA MET A 229 39.71 -20.04 22.31
C MET A 229 39.37 -19.50 23.70
N LYS A 230 38.22 -18.84 23.87
CA LYS A 230 37.74 -18.39 25.19
C LYS A 230 37.50 -19.55 26.15
N SER A 231 36.94 -20.65 25.65
CA SER A 231 36.71 -21.85 26.46
C SER A 231 38.02 -22.51 26.89
N GLU A 232 38.98 -22.64 25.96
CA GLU A 232 40.32 -23.18 26.24
C GLU A 232 41.09 -22.28 27.21
N TYR A 233 40.99 -20.96 27.04
CA TYR A 233 41.59 -20.00 27.95
C TYR A 233 41.03 -20.15 29.38
N LYS A 234 39.71 -20.27 29.52
CA LYS A 234 39.06 -20.46 30.83
C LYS A 234 39.47 -21.79 31.50
N ILE A 235 39.61 -22.86 30.73
CA ILE A 235 40.12 -24.14 31.23
C ILE A 235 41.56 -23.98 31.74
N ASN A 236 42.42 -23.33 30.96
CA ASN A 236 43.81 -23.07 31.34
C ASN A 236 43.94 -22.15 32.56
N GLU A 237 43.07 -21.14 32.66
CA GLU A 237 42.98 -20.25 33.82
C GLU A 237 42.61 -21.02 35.09
N ASN A 238 41.55 -21.83 35.04
CA ASN A 238 41.14 -22.68 36.16
C ASN A 238 42.23 -23.70 36.54
N PHE A 239 42.91 -24.30 35.56
CA PHE A 239 44.04 -25.20 35.81
C PHE A 239 45.18 -24.49 36.55
N ARG A 240 45.55 -23.28 36.10
CA ARG A 240 46.59 -22.47 36.74
C ARG A 240 46.22 -22.07 38.16
N GLU A 241 44.99 -21.62 38.39
CA GLU A 241 44.47 -21.29 39.73
C GLU A 241 44.50 -22.50 40.66
N ALA A 242 44.06 -23.66 40.16
CA ALA A 242 44.04 -24.92 40.91
C ALA A 242 45.45 -25.38 41.27
N LEU A 243 46.36 -25.37 40.30
CA LEU A 243 47.76 -25.73 40.50
C LEU A 243 48.44 -24.78 41.48
N GLU A 244 48.21 -23.47 41.37
CA GLU A 244 48.72 -22.48 42.30
C GLU A 244 48.24 -22.75 43.73
N TYR A 245 46.97 -23.11 43.91
CA TYR A 245 46.42 -23.47 45.21
C TYR A 245 47.07 -24.74 45.78
N ILE A 246 47.22 -25.79 44.97
CA ILE A 246 47.92 -27.02 45.38
C ILE A 246 49.35 -26.72 45.82
N LEU A 247 50.09 -25.92 45.03
CA LEU A 247 51.48 -25.59 45.32
C LEU A 247 51.62 -24.64 46.53
N LYS A 248 50.62 -23.80 46.82
CA LYS A 248 50.59 -22.95 48.01
C LYS A 248 50.55 -23.76 49.31
N TYR A 249 49.91 -24.93 49.32
CA TYR A 249 49.85 -25.77 50.52
C TYR A 249 51.23 -26.19 51.03
N LYS A 250 52.22 -26.40 50.15
CA LYS A 250 53.63 -26.67 50.54
C LYS A 250 54.25 -25.54 51.38
N LYS A 251 53.76 -24.30 51.24
CA LYS A 251 54.23 -23.18 52.07
C LYS A 251 53.64 -23.22 53.47
N ILE A 252 52.49 -23.87 53.64
CA ILE A 252 51.75 -24.01 54.91
C ILE A 252 52.30 -25.20 55.70
N ASP A 253 52.48 -26.35 55.03
CA ASP A 253 53.04 -27.56 55.63
C ASP A 253 54.45 -27.82 55.05
N LYS A 254 55.48 -27.43 55.80
CA LYS A 254 56.88 -27.47 55.35
C LYS A 254 57.47 -28.88 55.29
N ASP A 255 56.89 -29.82 56.04
CA ASP A 255 57.39 -31.19 56.16
C ASP A 255 56.78 -32.11 55.08
N MET A 256 55.74 -31.62 54.41
CA MET A 256 55.06 -32.28 53.30
C MET A 256 55.88 -32.26 52.00
N VAL A 257 55.94 -33.41 51.33
CA VAL A 257 56.63 -33.56 50.03
C VAL A 257 55.66 -34.10 48.97
N PHE A 258 55.46 -33.32 47.90
CA PHE A 258 54.85 -33.80 46.67
C PHE A 258 55.84 -34.70 45.92
N LYS A 259 55.52 -36.00 45.79
CA LYS A 259 56.26 -36.95 44.94
C LYS A 259 55.84 -36.83 43.48
N GLU A 260 54.54 -36.66 43.24
CA GLU A 260 53.99 -36.64 41.89
C GLU A 260 52.69 -35.83 41.85
N ILE A 261 52.52 -35.05 40.77
CA ILE A 261 51.32 -34.28 40.49
C ILE A 261 50.96 -34.55 39.02
N ASN A 262 49.91 -35.34 38.80
CA ASN A 262 49.41 -35.63 37.47
C ASN A 262 48.04 -34.98 37.26
N TYR A 263 47.81 -34.45 36.07
CA TYR A 263 46.52 -33.88 35.68
C TYR A 263 45.95 -34.63 34.47
N SER A 264 44.78 -35.23 34.64
CA SER A 264 44.08 -35.94 33.57
C SER A 264 42.59 -35.87 33.79
N ASN A 265 41.81 -35.62 32.73
CA ASN A 265 40.34 -35.61 32.78
C ASN A 265 39.75 -34.71 33.89
N ASP A 266 40.27 -33.48 34.04
CA ASP A 266 39.84 -32.52 35.09
C ASP A 266 40.08 -32.99 36.54
N ILE A 267 40.98 -33.95 36.74
CA ILE A 267 41.31 -34.50 38.05
C ILE A 267 42.82 -34.38 38.29
N PHE A 268 43.18 -33.77 39.41
CA PHE A 268 44.54 -33.77 39.93
C PHE A 268 44.76 -35.04 40.75
N LYS A 269 45.75 -35.83 40.37
CA LYS A 269 46.22 -37.00 41.12
C LYS A 269 47.51 -36.64 41.81
N LEU A 270 47.45 -36.56 43.13
CA LEU A 270 48.57 -36.17 43.97
C LEU A 270 49.12 -37.39 44.70
N LYS A 271 50.43 -37.55 44.65
CA LYS A 271 51.16 -38.49 45.52
C LYS A 271 52.00 -37.69 46.51
N VAL A 272 51.74 -37.86 47.79
CA VAL A 272 52.31 -37.00 48.84
C VAL A 272 52.73 -37.82 50.06
N ILE A 273 53.79 -37.38 50.73
CA ILE A 273 54.34 -37.98 51.98
C ILE A 273 54.27 -36.96 53.12
N ASN A 274 54.26 -37.46 54.37
CA ASN A 274 54.38 -36.67 55.61
C ASN A 274 53.27 -35.64 55.79
N ILE A 275 52.03 -36.04 55.51
CA ILE A 275 50.87 -35.15 55.65
C ILE A 275 50.11 -35.42 56.94
N ASN A 276 49.63 -34.35 57.57
CA ASN A 276 48.50 -34.42 58.48
C ASN A 276 47.15 -34.49 57.72
N ALA A 277 46.52 -35.66 57.73
CA ALA A 277 45.38 -35.97 56.88
C ALA A 277 44.15 -35.06 57.10
N THR A 278 43.92 -34.57 58.32
CA THR A 278 42.79 -33.67 58.64
C THR A 278 43.05 -32.28 58.09
N GLN A 279 44.19 -31.67 58.41
CA GLN A 279 44.57 -30.34 57.92
C GLN A 279 44.65 -30.26 56.39
N PHE A 280 45.13 -31.34 55.76
CA PHE A 280 45.15 -31.44 54.30
C PHE A 280 43.73 -31.48 53.72
N SER A 281 42.85 -32.29 54.29
CA SER A 281 41.48 -32.41 53.80
C SER A 281 40.73 -31.08 53.97
N ASP A 282 40.86 -30.43 55.13
CA ASP A 282 40.22 -29.16 55.44
C ASP A 282 40.67 -28.05 54.46
N TYR A 283 41.97 -27.98 54.15
CA TYR A 283 42.50 -27.03 53.16
C TYR A 283 41.91 -27.30 51.77
N PHE A 284 42.00 -28.53 51.27
CA PHE A 284 41.58 -28.83 49.90
C PHE A 284 40.06 -28.76 49.72
N LEU A 285 39.25 -28.97 50.76
CA LEU A 285 37.79 -28.85 50.69
C LEU A 285 37.29 -27.43 50.38
N GLU A 286 38.08 -26.38 50.62
CA GLU A 286 37.68 -25.00 50.30
C GLU A 286 37.50 -24.76 48.79
N LYS A 287 38.29 -25.44 47.95
CA LYS A 287 38.33 -25.21 46.49
C LYS A 287 38.35 -26.48 45.65
N PHE A 288 38.38 -27.64 46.28
CA PHE A 288 38.39 -28.93 45.60
C PHE A 288 37.38 -29.88 46.24
N LYS A 289 36.79 -30.71 45.39
CA LYS A 289 36.10 -31.91 45.80
C LYS A 289 37.10 -33.06 45.84
N ILE A 290 37.28 -33.67 47.00
CA ILE A 290 38.08 -34.89 47.16
C ILE A 290 37.26 -36.07 46.64
N LEU A 291 37.75 -36.74 45.60
CA LEU A 291 37.07 -37.88 44.96
C LEU A 291 37.49 -39.20 45.57
N SER A 292 38.78 -39.34 45.86
CA SER A 292 39.33 -40.51 46.54
C SER A 292 40.58 -40.14 47.33
N GLN A 293 40.78 -40.84 48.44
CA GLN A 293 41.96 -40.70 49.28
C GLN A 293 42.35 -42.09 49.79
N ASN A 294 43.49 -42.60 49.31
CA ASN A 294 44.01 -43.89 49.70
C ASN A 294 45.39 -43.73 50.35
N LYS A 295 45.60 -44.39 51.48
CA LYS A 295 46.88 -44.38 52.20
C LYS A 295 47.54 -45.75 52.06
N ASN A 296 48.71 -45.78 51.42
CA ASN A 296 49.58 -46.95 51.35
C ASN A 296 50.88 -46.62 52.09
N ASN A 297 51.04 -47.15 53.30
CA ASN A 297 52.15 -46.86 54.21
C ASN A 297 52.31 -45.35 54.49
N THR A 298 53.45 -44.74 54.11
CA THR A 298 53.74 -43.31 54.25
C THR A 298 53.24 -42.48 53.07
N ASP A 299 52.80 -43.11 51.98
CA ASP A 299 52.32 -42.43 50.78
C ASP A 299 50.80 -42.28 50.82
N ILE A 300 50.33 -41.06 50.57
CA ILE A 300 48.92 -40.76 50.39
C ILE A 300 48.68 -40.41 48.92
N TYR A 301 47.70 -41.08 48.33
CA TYR A 301 47.20 -40.85 47.00
C TYR A 301 45.87 -40.13 47.10
N VAL A 302 45.79 -38.94 46.49
CA VAL A 302 44.58 -38.10 46.53
C VAL A 302 44.16 -37.75 45.13
N GLU A 303 42.89 -37.95 44.83
CA GLU A 303 42.25 -37.46 43.62
C GLU A 303 41.39 -36.24 43.95
N LEU A 304 41.75 -35.09 43.39
CA LEU A 304 41.09 -33.81 43.62
C LEU A 304 40.46 -33.30 42.32
N LYS A 305 39.19 -32.89 42.40
CA LYS A 305 38.52 -32.16 41.32
C LYS A 305 38.34 -30.72 41.73
N TYR A 306 38.87 -29.78 40.94
CA TYR A 306 38.73 -28.36 41.24
C TYR A 306 37.27 -27.93 41.11
N VAL A 307 36.77 -27.25 42.14
CA VAL A 307 35.40 -26.70 42.17
C VAL A 307 35.54 -25.21 42.43
N LYS A 308 35.29 -24.42 41.37
CA LYS A 308 35.21 -22.97 41.51
C LYS A 308 33.87 -22.65 42.16
N ASN A 309 33.90 -22.09 43.37
CA ASN A 309 32.72 -21.45 43.97
C ASN A 309 32.33 -20.20 43.17
#